data_AF-A0A916A8M8-F1
#
_entry.id   AF-A0A916A8M8-F1
#
_cell.length_a   1.000
_cell.length_b   1.000
_cell.length_c   1.000
_cell.angle_alpha   90.00
_cell.angle_beta   90.00
_cell.angle_gamma   90.00
#
_symmetry.space_group_name_H-M   'P 1'
#
loop_
_entity.id
_entity.type
_entity.pdbx_description
1 polymer ?
#
loop_
_entity_poly.entity_id
_entity_poly.type
_entity_poly.pdbx_seq_one_letter_code
_entity_poly.pdbx_strand_id
1 'polypeptide(L)'
;MDARTLLLAAALLVQPVAALASSHWMCGLSEELTQLVCVADNEIDVVDDAAPVQKLVVRGTQFPLDTARVWTVDFWAPATDMDMVRQLANATLCYRTPNCSVVVSAPRVEMAMAALVDHRPQRRRR
;
A
#
# COMPACT_ATOMS: atom_id res chain seq x y z
N MET A 1 39.64 41.09 9.12
CA MET A 1 38.50 40.17 9.32
C MET A 1 37.52 40.48 8.22
N ASP A 2 37.71 39.80 7.09
CA ASP A 2 37.19 40.18 5.79
C ASP A 2 35.74 39.73 5.58
N ALA A 3 34.92 40.65 5.06
CA ALA A 3 33.50 40.43 4.75
C ALA A 3 33.25 39.28 3.75
N ARG A 4 34.30 38.77 3.10
CA ARG A 4 34.27 37.60 2.21
C ARG A 4 33.99 36.28 2.93
N THR A 5 34.32 36.15 4.21
CA THR A 5 34.16 34.88 4.95
C THR A 5 32.71 34.62 5.37
N LEU A 6 31.85 35.65 5.42
CA LEU A 6 30.45 35.50 5.80
C LEU A 6 29.54 34.98 4.67
N LEU A 7 29.93 35.18 3.40
CA LEU A 7 29.12 34.77 2.25
C LEU A 7 29.18 33.27 1.94
N LEU A 8 30.20 32.55 2.43
CA LEU A 8 30.34 31.11 2.22
C LEU A 8 29.55 30.26 3.22
N ALA A 9 29.14 30.81 4.36
CA ALA A 9 28.37 30.07 5.36
C ALA A 9 26.86 29.97 5.01
N ALA A 10 26.34 30.88 4.17
CA ALA A 10 24.91 30.91 3.84
C ALA A 10 24.49 29.95 2.72
N ALA A 11 25.43 29.41 1.95
CA ALA A 11 25.12 28.56 0.79
C ALA A 11 24.91 27.06 1.13
N LEU A 12 25.05 26.67 2.40
CA LEU A 12 25.00 25.26 2.83
C LEU A 12 23.62 24.74 3.27
N LEU A 13 22.56 25.57 3.22
CA LEU A 13 21.23 25.18 3.73
C LEU A 13 20.16 24.90 2.66
N VAL A 14 20.49 25.00 1.37
CA VAL A 14 19.55 24.59 0.31
C VAL A 14 19.80 23.11 0.00
N GLN A 15 19.40 22.24 0.93
CA GLN A 15 19.26 20.82 0.59
C GLN A 15 18.00 20.63 -0.24
N PRO A 16 18.08 20.06 -1.45
CA PRO A 16 16.89 19.66 -2.18
C PRO A 16 16.21 18.55 -1.37
N VAL A 17 15.06 18.88 -0.77
CA VAL A 17 14.14 17.86 -0.28
C VAL A 17 13.65 17.12 -1.52
N ALA A 18 14.23 15.96 -1.80
CA ALA A 18 13.65 15.03 -2.75
C ALA A 18 12.26 14.70 -2.21
N ALA A 19 11.21 15.24 -2.85
CA ALA A 19 9.84 14.83 -2.61
C ALA A 19 9.74 13.37 -3.02
N LEU A 20 9.97 12.48 -2.06
CA LEU A 20 9.79 11.05 -2.23
C LEU A 20 8.29 10.83 -2.43
N ALA A 21 7.89 10.60 -3.68
CA ALA A 21 6.50 10.33 -4.05
C ALA A 21 5.92 9.26 -3.12
N SER A 22 4.95 9.64 -2.30
CA SER A 22 4.25 8.73 -1.41
C SER A 22 3.31 7.87 -2.23
N SER A 23 3.46 6.55 -2.17
CA SER A 23 2.58 5.62 -2.86
C SER A 23 1.54 5.09 -1.89
N HIS A 24 0.27 5.41 -2.14
CA HIS A 24 -0.84 4.85 -1.38
C HIS A 24 -1.39 3.65 -2.15
N TRP A 25 -1.49 2.49 -1.51
CA TRP A 25 -2.07 1.29 -2.12
C TRP A 25 -3.43 0.96 -1.52
N MET A 26 -4.40 0.70 -2.38
CA MET A 26 -5.70 0.16 -2.04
C MET A 26 -5.75 -1.31 -2.40
N CYS A 27 -6.00 -2.15 -1.40
CA CYS A 27 -6.07 -3.60 -1.56
C CYS A 27 -7.45 -4.15 -1.19
N GLY A 28 -7.90 -5.16 -1.93
CA GLY A 28 -9.09 -5.95 -1.65
C GLY A 28 -8.81 -7.44 -1.82
N LEU A 29 -9.63 -8.28 -1.19
CA LEU A 29 -9.58 -9.73 -1.38
C LEU A 29 -10.50 -10.14 -2.54
N SER A 30 -10.14 -11.21 -3.25
CA SER A 30 -11.03 -11.88 -4.19
C SER A 30 -12.25 -12.46 -3.47
N GLU A 31 -13.27 -12.85 -4.22
CA GLU A 31 -14.51 -13.42 -3.66
C GLU A 31 -14.25 -14.69 -2.86
N GLU A 32 -13.28 -15.50 -3.29
CA GLU A 32 -12.86 -16.73 -2.63
C GLU A 32 -11.87 -16.50 -1.47
N LEU A 33 -11.48 -15.25 -1.22
CA LEU A 33 -10.49 -14.85 -0.21
C LEU A 33 -9.11 -15.49 -0.40
N THR A 34 -8.80 -16.01 -1.59
CA THR A 34 -7.53 -16.69 -1.89
C THR A 34 -6.53 -15.80 -2.62
N GLN A 35 -6.93 -14.58 -2.97
CA GLN A 35 -6.06 -13.63 -3.64
C GLN A 35 -6.27 -12.23 -3.06
N LEU A 36 -5.16 -11.53 -2.81
CA LEU A 36 -5.14 -10.12 -2.49
C LEU A 36 -4.80 -9.34 -3.77
N VAL A 37 -5.67 -8.41 -4.15
CA VAL A 37 -5.50 -7.55 -5.33
C VAL A 37 -5.28 -6.13 -4.86
N CYS A 38 -4.20 -5.50 -5.30
CA CYS A 38 -3.79 -4.16 -4.89
C CYS A 38 -3.57 -3.26 -6.11
N VAL A 39 -4.02 -2.02 -5.98
CA VAL A 39 -3.81 -0.94 -6.95
C VAL A 39 -3.23 0.27 -6.23
N ALA A 40 -2.34 1.01 -6.88
CA ALA A 40 -1.86 2.26 -6.33
C ALA A 40 -2.93 3.34 -6.57
N ASP A 41 -3.34 3.98 -5.48
CA ASP A 41 -4.09 5.23 -5.49
C ASP A 41 -3.08 6.37 -5.68
N ASN A 42 -2.68 6.56 -6.94
CA ASN A 42 -2.00 7.78 -7.32
C ASN A 42 -3.12 8.74 -7.74
N GLU A 43 -3.34 9.82 -6.98
CA GLU A 43 -3.85 11.03 -7.63
C GLU A 43 -2.93 11.26 -8.83
N ILE A 44 -3.51 11.40 -10.02
CA ILE A 44 -2.75 11.64 -11.25
C ILE A 44 -2.17 13.04 -11.14
N ASP A 45 -1.12 13.19 -10.34
CA ASP A 45 -0.29 14.36 -10.33
C ASP A 45 0.62 14.21 -11.55
N VAL A 46 0.23 14.90 -12.62
CA VAL A 46 1.08 15.14 -13.78
C VAL A 46 2.27 16.00 -13.29
N VAL A 47 3.25 15.38 -12.63
CA VAL A 47 4.51 16.02 -12.27
C VAL A 47 5.56 15.53 -13.25
N ASP A 48 5.70 16.32 -14.32
CA ASP A 48 6.62 16.14 -15.44
C ASP A 48 8.10 16.45 -15.07
N ASP A 49 8.50 16.25 -13.81
CA ASP A 49 9.89 16.49 -13.36
C ASP A 49 10.25 15.68 -12.10
N ALA A 50 9.91 14.38 -12.09
CA ALA A 50 10.45 13.47 -11.09
C ALA A 50 11.88 13.08 -11.49
N ALA A 51 12.86 13.48 -10.67
CA ALA A 51 14.26 13.08 -10.80
C ALA A 51 14.37 11.57 -11.08
N PRO A 52 15.35 11.11 -11.88
CA PRO A 52 15.43 9.72 -12.32
C PRO A 52 15.60 8.78 -11.11
N VAL A 53 14.50 8.15 -10.70
CA VAL A 53 14.52 7.11 -9.68
C VAL A 53 15.24 5.92 -10.29
N GLN A 54 16.36 5.50 -9.69
CA GLN A 54 17.10 4.34 -10.17
C GLN A 54 16.20 3.11 -10.15
N LYS A 55 15.90 2.61 -11.36
CA LYS A 55 15.14 1.38 -11.55
C LYS A 55 16.07 0.20 -11.35
N LEU A 56 15.94 -0.51 -10.24
CA LEU A 56 16.67 -1.75 -9.98
C LEU A 56 15.79 -2.95 -10.33
N VAL A 57 16.32 -3.94 -11.05
CA VAL A 57 15.60 -5.19 -11.31
C VAL A 57 16.21 -6.31 -10.49
N VAL A 58 15.43 -6.90 -9.59
CA VAL A 58 15.84 -8.09 -8.80
C VAL A 58 14.93 -9.24 -9.15
N ARG A 59 15.50 -10.32 -9.71
CA ARG A 59 14.74 -11.52 -10.14
C ARG A 59 13.53 -11.20 -11.03
N GLY A 60 13.69 -10.25 -11.97
CA GLY A 60 12.63 -9.84 -12.89
C GLY A 60 11.58 -8.89 -12.31
N THR A 61 11.67 -8.54 -11.02
CA THR A 61 10.82 -7.49 -10.42
C THR A 61 11.53 -6.15 -10.49
N GLN A 62 10.89 -5.14 -11.06
CA GLN A 62 11.40 -3.77 -11.11
C GLN A 62 11.07 -3.04 -9.81
N PHE A 63 12.05 -2.30 -9.29
CA PHE A 63 11.98 -1.48 -8.10
C PHE A 63 12.25 -0.01 -8.46
N PRO A 64 11.49 0.96 -7.92
CA PRO A 64 10.25 0.76 -7.15
C PRO A 64 9.18 0.01 -7.95
N LEU A 65 8.18 -0.54 -7.26
CA LEU A 65 7.06 -1.18 -7.93
C LEU A 65 6.40 -0.22 -8.92
N ASP A 66 6.02 -0.76 -10.06
CA ASP A 66 5.27 -0.02 -11.07
C ASP A 66 3.84 0.22 -10.57
N THR A 67 3.56 1.46 -10.18
CA THR A 67 2.27 1.88 -9.63
C THR A 67 1.16 1.93 -10.68
N ALA A 68 1.49 1.86 -11.98
CA ALA A 68 0.50 1.76 -13.06
C ALA A 68 -0.04 0.33 -13.22
N ARG A 69 0.53 -0.67 -12.54
CA ARG A 69 0.15 -2.07 -12.67
C ARG A 69 -0.65 -2.55 -11.47
N VAL A 70 -1.61 -3.44 -11.75
CA VAL A 70 -2.30 -4.22 -10.71
C VAL A 70 -1.32 -5.23 -10.12
N TRP A 71 -1.28 -5.30 -8.80
CA TRP A 71 -0.47 -6.24 -8.05
C TRP A 71 -1.34 -7.30 -7.39
N THR A 72 -0.96 -8.56 -7.50
CA THR A 72 -1.68 -9.68 -6.88
C THR A 72 -0.77 -10.48 -5.97
N VAL A 73 -1.32 -10.96 -4.86
CA VAL A 73 -0.67 -11.91 -3.95
C VAL A 73 -1.61 -13.08 -3.75
N ASP A 74 -1.20 -14.25 -4.22
CA ASP A 74 -1.96 -15.47 -4.09
C ASP A 74 -1.71 -16.12 -2.72
N PHE A 75 -2.77 -16.63 -2.12
CA PHE A 75 -2.74 -17.38 -0.87
C PHE A 75 -2.97 -18.86 -1.15
N TRP A 76 -2.32 -19.70 -0.34
CA TRP A 76 -2.49 -21.15 -0.42
C TRP A 76 -3.82 -21.63 0.19
N ALA A 77 -4.49 -20.77 0.97
CA ALA A 77 -5.80 -21.02 1.59
C ALA A 77 -6.58 -19.69 1.72
N PRO A 78 -7.92 -19.74 1.88
CA PRO A 78 -8.72 -18.55 2.12
C PRO A 78 -8.24 -17.76 3.34
N ALA A 79 -8.12 -16.44 3.19
CA ALA A 79 -7.71 -15.56 4.28
C ALA A 79 -8.83 -15.41 5.32
N THR A 80 -8.54 -15.81 6.56
CA THR A 80 -9.47 -15.72 7.69
C THR A 80 -9.10 -14.64 8.71
N ASP A 81 -7.88 -14.10 8.64
CA ASP A 81 -7.36 -13.09 9.55
C ASP A 81 -6.96 -11.83 8.77
N MET A 82 -7.76 -10.77 8.90
CA MET A 82 -7.55 -9.51 8.19
C MET A 82 -6.34 -8.71 8.70
N ASP A 83 -5.94 -8.89 9.95
CA ASP A 83 -4.75 -8.23 10.49
C ASP A 83 -3.48 -8.86 9.90
N MET A 84 -3.46 -10.19 9.76
CA MET A 84 -2.40 -10.90 9.03
C MET A 84 -2.34 -10.46 7.57
N VAL A 85 -3.49 -10.36 6.88
CA VAL A 85 -3.54 -9.88 5.49
C VAL A 85 -2.97 -8.48 5.37
N ARG A 86 -3.31 -7.58 6.30
CA ARG A 86 -2.78 -6.20 6.31
C ARG A 86 -1.26 -6.18 6.50
N GLN A 87 -0.74 -7.00 7.42
CA GLN A 87 0.70 -7.12 7.65
C GLN A 87 1.42 -7.67 6.41
N LEU A 88 0.85 -8.70 5.77
CA LEU A 88 1.41 -9.28 4.55
C LEU A 88 1.42 -8.26 3.41
N ALA A 89 0.32 -7.53 3.21
CA ALA A 89 0.22 -6.48 2.20
C ALA A 89 1.29 -5.40 2.40
N ASN A 90 1.46 -4.93 3.65
CA ASN A 90 2.48 -3.96 4.02
C ASN A 90 3.90 -4.49 3.76
N ALA A 91 4.20 -5.71 4.24
CA ALA A 91 5.51 -6.33 4.05
C ALA A 91 5.86 -6.59 2.58
N THR A 92 4.85 -6.86 1.74
CA THR A 92 5.06 -7.18 0.32
C THR A 92 5.20 -5.92 -0.55
N LEU A 93 4.37 -4.90 -0.30
CA LEU A 93 4.36 -3.66 -1.10
C LEU A 93 5.34 -2.62 -0.58
N CYS A 94 5.32 -2.34 0.72
CA CYS A 94 6.10 -1.23 1.30
C CYS A 94 7.58 -1.54 1.44
N TYR A 95 7.97 -2.82 1.47
CA TYR A 95 9.38 -3.19 1.31
C TYR A 95 9.95 -2.78 -0.06
N ARG A 96 9.09 -2.61 -1.08
CA ARG A 96 9.47 -2.41 -2.48
C ARG A 96 9.12 -1.03 -3.03
N THR A 97 8.49 -0.19 -2.21
CA THR A 97 7.96 1.11 -2.61
C THR A 97 8.32 2.15 -1.53
N PRO A 98 9.01 3.24 -1.87
CA PRO A 98 9.34 4.28 -0.90
C PRO A 98 8.06 4.98 -0.39
N ASN A 99 8.07 5.46 0.85
CA ASN A 99 6.96 6.22 1.45
C ASN A 99 5.58 5.58 1.24
N CYS A 100 5.51 4.27 1.49
CA CYS A 100 4.33 3.47 1.19
C CYS A 100 3.32 3.45 2.34
N SER A 101 2.05 3.59 2.00
CA SER A 101 0.90 3.26 2.86
C SER A 101 0.01 2.23 2.16
N VAL A 102 -0.62 1.35 2.94
CA VAL A 102 -1.52 0.32 2.42
C VAL A 102 -2.83 0.35 3.20
N VAL A 103 -3.94 0.39 2.49
CA VAL A 103 -5.29 0.23 3.03
C VAL A 103 -5.89 -1.06 2.47
N VAL A 104 -6.27 -1.97 3.36
CA VAL A 104 -6.95 -3.22 2.99
C VAL A 104 -8.43 -3.08 3.33
N SER A 105 -9.27 -3.19 2.30
CA SER A 105 -10.72 -3.26 2.47
C SER A 105 -11.13 -4.72 2.66
N ALA A 106 -11.65 -5.04 3.85
CA ALA A 106 -12.28 -6.32 4.09
C ALA A 106 -13.63 -6.36 3.33
N PRO A 107 -13.98 -7.47 2.67
CA PRO A 107 -15.34 -7.64 2.17
C PRO A 107 -16.29 -7.61 3.37
N ARG A 108 -17.42 -6.89 3.27
CA ARG A 108 -18.40 -6.65 4.35
C ARG A 108 -19.18 -7.92 4.81
N VAL A 109 -18.55 -9.10 4.79
CA VAL A 109 -19.19 -10.39 5.06
C VAL A 109 -19.47 -10.60 6.56
N GLU A 110 -18.82 -9.84 7.46
CA GLU A 110 -19.10 -9.89 8.90
C GLU A 110 -20.57 -9.60 9.25
N MET A 111 -21.30 -8.83 8.43
CA MET A 111 -22.73 -8.59 8.66
C MET A 111 -23.64 -9.76 8.23
N ALA A 112 -23.19 -10.65 7.35
CA ALA A 112 -24.02 -11.72 6.81
C ALA A 112 -24.01 -12.98 7.71
N MET A 113 -22.86 -13.33 8.31
CA MET A 113 -22.78 -14.50 9.20
C MET A 113 -23.43 -14.27 10.57
N ALA A 114 -23.36 -13.04 11.12
CA ALA A 114 -24.08 -12.70 12.35
C ALA A 114 -25.61 -12.81 12.17
N ALA A 115 -26.14 -12.44 10.99
CA ALA A 115 -27.56 -12.56 10.66
C ALA A 115 -28.02 -14.03 10.48
N LEU A 116 -27.13 -14.91 10.01
CA LEU A 116 -27.44 -16.34 9.84
C LEU A 116 -27.48 -17.11 11.17
N VAL A 117 -26.72 -16.68 12.19
CA VAL A 117 -26.77 -17.30 13.54
C VAL A 117 -28.06 -16.95 14.29
N ASP A 118 -28.67 -15.80 14.00
CA ASP A 118 -29.90 -15.32 14.68
C ASP A 118 -31.20 -15.98 14.17
N HIS A 119 -31.15 -16.72 13.05
CA HIS A 119 -32.29 -17.42 12.47
C HIS A 119 -32.53 -18.84 13.02
N ARG A 120 -32.17 -19.13 14.28
CA ARG A 120 -32.68 -20.36 14.93
C ARG A 120 -34.19 -20.19 15.16
N PRO A 121 -35.05 -21.03 14.57
CA PRO A 121 -36.49 -20.95 14.80
C PRO A 121 -36.77 -21.18 16.28
N GLN A 122 -37.28 -20.14 16.96
CA GLN A 122 -37.84 -20.23 18.30
C GLN A 122 -38.94 -21.32 18.28
N ARG A 123 -38.60 -22.54 18.72
CA ARG A 123 -39.58 -23.58 19.02
C ARG A 123 -40.48 -23.02 20.12
N ARG A 124 -41.66 -22.51 19.74
CA ARG A 124 -42.76 -22.22 20.66
C ARG A 124 -43.06 -23.49 21.45
N ARG A 125 -42.62 -23.52 22.72
CA ARG A 125 -43.11 -24.49 23.69
C ARG A 125 -44.57 -24.12 23.96
N ARG A 126 -45.47 -25.02 23.54
CA ARG A 126 -46.85 -25.07 24.05
C ARG A 126 -46.85 -25.59 25.47
#